data_AF-A0A1V5JAG0-F1
#
_entry.id   AF-A0A1V5JAG0-F1
#
_cell.length_a   1.000
_cell.length_b   1.000
_cell.length_c   1.000
_cell.angle_alpha   90.00
_cell.angle_beta   90.00
_cell.angle_gamma   90.00
#
_symmetry.space_group_name_H-M   'P 1'
#
loop_
_entity.id
_entity.type
_entity.pdbx_description
1 polymer ?
#
loop_
_entity_poly.entity_id
_entity_poly.type
_entity_poly.pdbx_seq_one_letter_code
_entity_poly.pdbx_strand_id
1 'polypeptide(L)'
;MQHAPADRQGVASGVYKVALNAGSSLGIALYMLVMAQVVLFDVAKLNIMLDQVRQNPDIMMAGFRGAFIFGIVLALMSLLFSFLAKDKARSTR
;
A
#
# COMPACT_ATOMS: atom_id res chain seq x y z
N MET A 1 -7.73 8.48 -19.56
CA MET A 1 -7.31 8.02 -20.91
C MET A 1 -7.46 9.10 -21.99
N GLN A 2 -8.25 10.15 -21.75
CA GLN A 2 -8.48 11.27 -22.67
C GLN A 2 -7.23 12.10 -23.04
N HIS A 3 -6.12 11.95 -22.30
CA HIS A 3 -4.86 12.66 -22.54
C HIS A 3 -3.88 11.89 -23.44
N ALA A 4 -4.18 10.64 -23.80
CA ALA A 4 -3.36 9.87 -24.74
C ALA A 4 -3.87 10.09 -26.18
N PRO A 5 -2.98 10.24 -27.18
CA PRO A 5 -3.34 10.23 -28.59
C PRO A 5 -4.24 9.03 -28.93
N ALA A 6 -5.24 9.24 -29.79
CA ALA A 6 -6.29 8.25 -30.07
C ALA A 6 -5.74 6.90 -30.54
N ASP A 7 -4.65 6.93 -31.32
CA ASP A 7 -3.89 5.79 -31.82
C ASP A 7 -3.15 4.99 -30.73
N ARG A 8 -2.92 5.58 -29.54
CA ARG A 8 -2.15 4.96 -28.44
C ARG A 8 -2.98 4.68 -27.18
N GLN A 9 -4.28 4.91 -27.21
CA GLN A 9 -5.15 4.71 -26.03
C GLN A 9 -5.14 3.24 -25.55
N GLY A 10 -5.05 2.27 -26.46
CA GLY A 10 -4.95 0.85 -26.12
C GLY A 10 -3.70 0.53 -25.31
N VAL A 11 -2.54 1.03 -25.74
CA VAL A 11 -1.25 0.85 -25.04
C VAL A 11 -1.28 1.55 -23.68
N ALA A 12 -1.79 2.78 -23.62
CA ALA A 12 -1.92 3.52 -22.35
C ALA A 12 -2.81 2.80 -21.33
N SER A 13 -3.92 2.20 -21.79
CA SER A 13 -4.80 1.37 -20.96
C SER A 13 -4.09 0.10 -20.46
N GLY A 14 -3.33 -0.56 -21.32
CA GLY A 14 -2.53 -1.74 -20.97
C GLY A 14 -1.51 -1.44 -19.88
N VAL A 15 -0.70 -0.39 -20.07
CA VAL A 15 0.31 0.04 -19.08
C VAL A 15 -0.35 0.40 -17.75
N TYR A 16 -1.49 1.09 -17.76
CA TYR A 16 -2.23 1.43 -16.54
C TYR A 16 -2.69 0.18 -15.78
N LYS A 17 -3.23 -0.83 -16.48
CA LYS A 17 -3.62 -2.10 -15.85
C LYS A 17 -2.44 -2.86 -15.26
N VAL A 18 -1.30 -2.90 -15.96
CA VAL A 18 -0.09 -3.52 -15.44
C VAL A 18 0.38 -2.82 -14.16
N ALA A 19 0.40 -1.48 -14.16
CA ALA A 19 0.76 -0.71 -12.99
C ALA A 19 -0.18 -0.95 -11.80
N LEU A 20 -1.51 -1.02 -12.04
CA LEU A 20 -2.48 -1.34 -11.00
C LEU A 20 -2.26 -2.74 -10.40
N ASN A 21 -2.04 -3.75 -11.24
CA ASN A 21 -1.81 -5.12 -10.78
C ASN A 21 -0.51 -5.23 -9.98
N ALA A 22 0.57 -4.61 -10.47
CA ALA A 22 1.85 -4.56 -9.75
C ALA A 22 1.69 -3.85 -8.40
N GLY A 23 0.97 -2.73 -8.35
CA GLY A 23 0.66 -2.02 -7.12
C GLY A 23 -0.15 -2.86 -6.13
N SER A 24 -1.12 -3.63 -6.61
CA SER A 24 -1.90 -4.54 -5.77
C SER A 24 -1.03 -5.65 -5.16
N SER A 25 -0.19 -6.31 -5.96
CA SER A 25 0.73 -7.34 -5.47
C SER A 25 1.72 -6.78 -4.45
N LEU A 26 2.27 -5.59 -4.70
CA LEU A 26 3.16 -4.90 -3.75
C LEU A 26 2.43 -4.56 -2.45
N GLY A 27 1.19 -4.07 -2.52
CA GLY A 27 0.39 -3.76 -1.33
C GLY A 27 0.16 -4.97 -0.43
N ILE A 28 -0.17 -6.12 -1.02
CA ILE A 28 -0.34 -7.39 -0.29
C ILE A 28 0.97 -7.83 0.37
N ALA A 29 2.09 -7.76 -0.36
CA ALA A 29 3.41 -8.11 0.19
C ALA A 29 3.82 -7.19 1.34
N LEU A 30 3.63 -5.87 1.18
CA LEU A 30 3.94 -4.87 2.21
C LEU A 30 3.07 -5.05 3.45
N TYR A 31 1.78 -5.39 3.28
CA TYR A 31 0.90 -5.69 4.42
C TYR A 31 1.49 -6.80 5.30
N MET A 32 1.93 -7.91 4.70
CA MET A 32 2.53 -9.03 5.43
C MET A 32 3.82 -8.62 6.15
N LEU A 33 4.67 -7.81 5.48
CA LEU A 33 5.92 -7.32 6.07
C LEU A 33 5.68 -6.38 7.25
N VAL A 34 4.76 -5.42 7.13
CA VAL A 34 4.46 -4.48 8.22
C VAL A 34 3.83 -5.22 9.40
N MET A 35 2.91 -6.15 9.13
CA MET A 35 2.28 -6.96 10.18
C MET A 35 3.35 -7.75 10.94
N ALA A 36 4.21 -8.47 10.22
CA ALA A 36 5.30 -9.25 10.83
C ALA A 36 6.25 -8.36 11.63
N GLN A 37 6.65 -7.20 11.10
CA GLN A 37 7.56 -6.29 11.78
C GLN A 37 6.98 -5.78 13.11
N VAL A 38 5.71 -5.37 13.13
CA VAL A 38 5.06 -4.85 14.34
C VAL A 38 4.89 -5.95 15.38
N VAL A 39 4.46 -7.15 14.96
CA VAL A 39 4.34 -8.30 15.86
C VAL A 39 5.70 -8.67 16.45
N LEU A 40 6.75 -8.79 15.62
CA LEU A 40 8.10 -9.12 16.09
C LEU A 40 8.65 -8.09 17.07
N PHE A 41 8.36 -6.81 16.86
CA PHE A 41 8.76 -5.75 17.76
C PHE A 41 8.10 -5.89 19.14
N ASP A 42 6.78 -6.12 19.19
CA ASP A 42 6.06 -6.28 20.46
C ASP A 42 6.44 -7.58 21.18
N VAL A 43 6.66 -8.67 20.45
CA VAL A 43 7.14 -9.95 20.98
C VAL A 43 8.51 -9.79 21.64
N ALA A 44 9.46 -9.12 20.96
CA ALA A 44 10.77 -8.83 21.51
C ALA A 44 10.70 -7.91 22.73
N LYS A 45 9.85 -6.89 22.68
CA LYS A 45 9.66 -5.92 23.78
C LYS A 45 9.08 -6.57 25.03
N LEU A 46 8.14 -7.50 24.86
CA LEU A 46 7.44 -8.17 25.96
C LEU A 46 8.12 -9.48 26.38
N ASN A 47 9.22 -9.88 25.73
CA ASN A 47 9.91 -11.17 25.94
C ASN A 47 8.97 -12.39 25.84
N ILE A 48 8.01 -12.31 24.92
CA ILE A 48 7.09 -13.42 24.64
C ILE A 48 7.75 -14.35 23.63
N MET A 49 7.58 -15.66 23.76
CA MET A 49 8.05 -16.58 22.72
C MET A 49 7.12 -16.53 21.51
N LEU A 50 7.69 -16.67 20.30
CA LEU A 50 6.95 -16.56 19.03
C LEU A 50 5.77 -17.54 18.92
N ASP A 51 5.90 -18.74 19.51
CA ASP A 51 4.86 -19.77 19.57
C ASP A 51 3.66 -19.35 20.45
N GLN A 52 3.88 -18.47 21.42
CA GLN A 52 2.85 -17.95 22.32
C GLN A 52 2.10 -16.74 21.77
N VAL A 53 2.48 -16.20 20.60
CA VAL A 53 1.79 -15.05 19.98
C VAL A 53 0.31 -15.35 19.75
N ARG A 54 -0.03 -16.59 19.39
CA ARG A 54 -1.44 -17.02 19.19
C ARG A 54 -2.28 -16.93 20.46
N GLN A 55 -1.64 -17.00 21.64
CA GLN A 55 -2.30 -16.89 22.94
C GLN A 55 -2.46 -15.43 23.39
N ASN A 56 -1.87 -14.47 22.66
CA ASN A 56 -1.86 -13.05 22.97
C ASN A 56 -2.54 -12.26 21.83
N PRO A 57 -3.89 -12.21 21.79
CA PRO A 57 -4.64 -11.57 20.71
C PRO A 57 -4.32 -10.08 20.55
N ASP A 58 -3.91 -9.41 21.62
CA ASP A 58 -3.54 -8.00 21.63
C ASP A 58 -2.33 -7.71 20.72
N ILE A 59 -1.36 -8.64 20.64
CA ILE A 59 -0.17 -8.50 19.79
C ILE A 59 -0.57 -8.62 18.32
N MET A 60 -1.42 -9.60 17.99
CA MET A 60 -1.96 -9.70 16.63
C MET A 60 -2.75 -8.44 16.25
N MET A 61 -3.58 -7.92 17.16
CA MET A 61 -4.35 -6.71 16.94
C MET A 61 -3.44 -5.49 16.74
N ALA A 62 -2.33 -5.39 17.48
CA ALA A 62 -1.32 -4.35 17.28
C ALA A 62 -0.71 -4.43 15.87
N GLY A 63 -0.38 -5.63 15.40
CA GLY A 63 0.08 -5.89 14.03
C GLY A 63 -0.91 -5.42 12.97
N PHE A 64 -2.19 -5.79 13.11
CA PHE A 64 -3.26 -5.32 12.23
C PHE A 64 -3.39 -3.80 12.23
N ARG A 65 -3.38 -3.18 13.42
CA ARG A 65 -3.45 -1.72 13.56
C ARG A 65 -2.28 -1.03 12.86
N GLY A 66 -1.06 -1.54 13.04
CA GLY A 66 0.13 -1.02 12.38
C GLY A 66 0.05 -1.07 10.86
N ALA A 67 -0.35 -2.23 10.31
CA ALA A 67 -0.56 -2.40 8.88
C ALA A 67 -1.68 -1.51 8.33
N PHE A 68 -2.77 -1.32 9.09
CA PHE A 68 -3.87 -0.43 8.71
C PHE A 68 -3.44 1.04 8.65
N ILE A 69 -2.73 1.53 9.67
CA ILE A 69 -2.18 2.89 9.69
C ILE A 69 -1.23 3.10 8.51
N PHE A 70 -0.35 2.13 8.23
CA PHE A 70 0.53 2.19 7.07
C PHE A 70 -0.25 2.28 5.76
N GLY A 71 -1.34 1.50 5.62
CA GLY A 71 -2.26 1.58 4.48
C GLY A 71 -2.88 2.97 4.31
N ILE A 72 -3.30 3.62 5.40
CA ILE A 72 -3.80 5.00 5.37
C ILE A 72 -2.73 5.96 4.85
N VAL A 73 -1.48 5.84 5.31
CA VAL A 73 -0.38 6.69 4.84
C VAL A 73 -0.15 6.51 3.33
N LEU A 74 -0.15 5.28 2.83
CA LEU A 74 -0.03 5.02 1.39
C LEU A 74 -1.21 5.60 0.59
N ALA A 75 -2.43 5.51 1.12
CA ALA A 75 -3.60 6.10 0.48
C ALA A 75 -3.51 7.63 0.40
N LEU A 76 -3.04 8.28 1.47
CA LEU A 76 -2.78 9.73 1.48
C LEU A 76 -1.71 10.12 0.47
N MET A 77 -0.63 9.35 0.35
CA MET A 77 0.39 9.56 -0.68
C MET A 77 -0.18 9.43 -2.09
N SER A 78 -1.04 8.43 -2.34
CA SER A 78 -1.74 8.27 -3.62
C SER A 78 -2.63 9.47 -3.96
N LEU A 79 -3.26 10.06 -2.95
CA LEU A 79 -4.09 11.24 -3.10
C LEU A 79 -3.25 12.49 -3.46
N LEU A 80 -2.06 12.65 -2.86
CA LEU A 80 -1.10 13.70 -3.24
C LEU A 80 -0.65 13.55 -4.71
N PHE A 81 -0.30 12.33 -5.14
CA PHE A 81 0.06 12.08 -6.54
C PHE A 81 -1.11 12.35 -7.50
N SER A 82 -2.35 12.08 -7.07
CA SER A 82 -3.55 12.37 -7.85
C SER A 82 -3.74 13.88 -8.06
N PHE A 83 -3.46 14.70 -7.04
CA PHE A 83 -3.47 16.15 -7.19
C PHE A 83 -2.37 16.67 -8.11
N LEU A 84 -1.12 16.18 -7.95
CA LEU A 84 0.00 16.56 -8.81
C LEU A 84 -0.26 16.21 -10.30
N ALA A 85 -0.86 15.04 -10.55
CA ALA A 85 -1.21 14.63 -11.90
C ALA A 85 -2.29 15.54 -12.53
N LYS A 86 -3.23 16.05 -11.71
CA LYS A 86 -4.30 16.94 -12.15
C LYS A 86 -3.78 18.32 -12.56
N ASP A 87 -2.80 18.87 -11.84
CA ASP A 87 -2.20 20.17 -12.16
C ASP A 87 -1.38 20.13 -13.45
N LYS A 88 -0.63 19.03 -13.68
CA LYS A 88 0.11 18.85 -14.94
C LYS A 88 -0.82 18.77 -16.15
N ALA A 89 -2.01 18.18 -16.01
CA ALA A 89 -3.00 18.10 -17.07
C ALA A 89 -3.67 19.46 -17.38
N ARG A 90 -3.67 20.42 -16.43
CA ARG A 90 -4.14 21.80 -16.66
C ARG A 90 -3.08 22.70 -17.28
N SER A 91 -1.81 22.53 -16.93
CA SER A 91 -0.69 23.33 -17.46
C SER A 91 -0.33 23.02 -18.93
N THR A 92 -0.81 21.92 -19.49
CA THR A 92 -0.52 21.47 -20.87
C THR A 92 -1.69 21.72 -21.84
N ARG A 93 -2.72 22.43 -21.39
CA ARG A 93 -3.75 23.07 -22.24
C ARG A 93 -3.43 24.54 -22.40
#